data_AF-A0A534L937-F1
#
_entry.id   AF-A0A534L937-F1
#
_cell.length_a   1.000
_cell.length_b   1.000
_cell.length_c   1.000
_cell.angle_alpha   90.00
_cell.angle_beta   90.00
_cell.angle_gamma   90.00
#
_symmetry.space_group_name_H-M   'P 1'
#
loop_
_entity.id
_entity.type
_entity.pdbx_description
1 polymer ?
#
loop_
_entity_poly.entity_id
_entity_poly.type
_entity_poly.pdbx_seq_one_letter_code
_entity_poly.pdbx_strand_id
1 'polypeptide(L)'
;MQVFIGSNNPVKIRAVKDVFQALSLPARVRGVRVKTDVSDQPFGEEAVHGAMNRANSAIGEGDFGVGIEAGLVWSSVLSEHFDVQYCAVVDRSGRITVGHGPGFAYPPRILEKVKAGSTVGDAMTRLTGIRGIGSRQGAIGYLTEGRLDRKGLTECAVLMAMVPRIRRDLYARGAPPR
;
A
#
# COMPACT_ATOMS: atom_id res chain seq x y z
N MET A 1 19.60 8.32 -4.74
CA MET A 1 18.44 8.22 -5.67
C MET A 1 17.34 9.16 -5.22
N GLN A 2 16.50 9.60 -6.16
CA GLN A 2 15.31 10.40 -5.93
C GLN A 2 14.07 9.52 -6.05
N VAL A 3 13.28 9.42 -4.99
CA VAL A 3 12.08 8.57 -4.95
C VAL A 3 10.88 9.45 -4.64
N PHE A 4 9.87 9.39 -5.49
CA PHE A 4 8.61 10.12 -5.29
C PHE A 4 7.49 9.15 -4.97
N ILE A 5 6.78 9.41 -3.88
CA ILE A 5 5.62 8.64 -3.46
C ILE A 5 4.34 9.41 -3.74
N GLY A 6 3.35 8.76 -4.36
CA GLY A 6 2.01 9.30 -4.63
C GLY A 6 1.13 9.45 -3.38
N SER A 7 1.69 9.95 -2.29
CA SER A 7 1.01 10.21 -1.02
C SER A 7 1.78 11.22 -0.17
N ASN A 8 1.05 12.07 0.56
CA ASN A 8 1.60 12.95 1.60
C ASN A 8 1.51 12.33 3.00
N ASN A 9 1.09 11.08 3.13
CA ASN A 9 1.01 10.43 4.44
C ASN A 9 2.43 10.18 4.98
N PRO A 10 2.81 10.74 6.14
CA PRO A 10 4.15 10.61 6.70
C PRO A 10 4.53 9.15 7.02
N VAL A 11 3.56 8.30 7.38
CA VAL A 11 3.78 6.87 7.64
C VAL A 11 4.22 6.16 6.36
N LYS A 12 3.54 6.41 5.24
CA LYS A 12 3.90 5.81 3.94
C LYS A 12 5.26 6.30 3.44
N ILE A 13 5.54 7.61 3.57
CA ILE A 13 6.84 8.20 3.21
C ILE A 13 7.96 7.55 4.02
N ARG A 14 7.76 7.40 5.34
CA ARG A 14 8.76 6.80 6.23
C ARG A 14 8.99 5.33 5.91
N ALA A 15 7.93 4.56 5.69
CA ALA A 15 8.04 3.14 5.31
C ALA A 15 8.85 2.94 4.02
N VAL A 16 8.59 3.74 2.98
CA VAL A 16 9.39 3.69 1.74
C VAL A 16 10.86 4.03 2.02
N LYS A 17 11.12 5.08 2.80
CA LYS A 17 12.49 5.48 3.15
C LYS A 17 13.23 4.36 3.90
N ASP A 18 12.58 3.75 4.89
CA ASP A 18 13.17 2.71 5.74
C ASP A 18 13.48 1.45 4.93
N VAL A 19 12.58 1.02 4.03
CA VAL A 19 12.84 -0.13 3.15
C VAL A 19 13.97 0.14 2.17
N PHE A 20 14.00 1.31 1.52
CA PHE A 20 15.10 1.68 0.61
C PHE A 20 16.44 1.73 1.36
N GLN A 21 16.46 2.27 2.58
CA GLN A 21 17.65 2.26 3.42
C GLN A 21 18.11 0.85 3.79
N ALA A 22 17.18 -0.03 4.20
CA ALA A 22 17.48 -1.42 4.55
C ALA A 22 18.04 -2.24 3.37
N LEU A 23 17.64 -1.90 2.14
CA LEU A 23 18.17 -2.49 0.91
C LEU A 23 19.52 -1.89 0.46
N SER A 24 20.17 -1.06 1.30
CA SER A 24 21.39 -0.33 0.94
C SER A 24 21.23 0.55 -0.31
N LEU A 25 20.01 1.08 -0.50
CA LEU A 25 19.59 1.91 -1.62
C LEU A 25 19.21 3.32 -1.11
N PRO A 26 20.15 4.12 -0.57
CA PRO A 26 19.84 5.39 0.06
C PRO A 26 19.12 6.36 -0.91
N ALA A 27 17.93 6.78 -0.49
CA ALA A 27 17.01 7.57 -1.30
C ALA A 27 16.53 8.82 -0.56
N ARG A 28 16.43 9.92 -1.31
CA ARG A 28 15.65 11.10 -0.90
C ARG A 28 14.20 10.84 -1.28
N VAL A 29 13.38 10.47 -0.31
CA VAL A 29 11.96 10.17 -0.50
C VAL A 29 11.12 11.43 -0.27
N ARG A 30 10.28 11.80 -1.24
CA ARG A 30 9.38 12.95 -1.15
C ARG A 30 7.96 12.57 -1.58
N GLY A 31 6.98 13.03 -0.81
CA GLY A 31 5.57 12.91 -1.14
C GLY A 31 5.15 13.86 -2.26
N VAL A 32 4.32 13.34 -3.16
CA VAL A 32 3.68 14.08 -4.24
C VAL A 32 2.18 13.84 -4.15
N ARG A 33 1.39 14.91 -4.21
CA ARG A 33 -0.07 14.81 -4.28
C ARG A 33 -0.45 14.36 -5.69
N VAL A 34 -1.10 13.21 -5.78
CA VAL A 34 -1.61 12.63 -7.02
C VAL A 34 -3.11 12.47 -6.90
N LYS A 35 -3.84 12.66 -8.01
CA LYS A 35 -5.26 12.30 -8.08
C LYS A 35 -5.36 10.78 -8.13
N THR A 36 -6.31 10.23 -7.39
CA THR A 36 -6.69 8.82 -7.48
C THR A 36 -7.95 8.74 -8.31
N ASP A 37 -8.02 7.76 -9.19
CA ASP A 37 -9.17 7.43 -10.03
C ASP A 37 -10.00 6.29 -9.45
N VAL A 38 -9.55 5.68 -8.35
CA VAL A 38 -10.29 4.64 -7.62
C VAL A 38 -11.15 5.22 -6.50
N SER A 39 -12.14 4.43 -6.08
CA SER A 39 -13.08 4.78 -5.01
C SER A 39 -12.38 5.09 -3.67
N ASP A 40 -13.06 5.83 -2.80
CA ASP A 40 -12.53 6.14 -1.45
C ASP A 40 -12.29 4.89 -0.59
N GLN A 41 -12.98 3.78 -0.91
CA GLN A 41 -12.79 2.48 -0.30
C GLN A 41 -12.58 1.41 -1.39
N PRO A 42 -11.33 1.19 -1.85
CA PRO A 42 -11.05 0.25 -2.91
C PRO A 42 -11.45 -1.19 -2.56
N PHE A 43 -12.02 -1.90 -3.53
CA PHE A 43 -12.33 -3.33 -3.47
C PHE A 43 -11.64 -4.09 -4.60
N GLY A 44 -11.18 -5.31 -4.29
CA GLY A 44 -10.58 -6.21 -5.28
C GLY A 44 -9.45 -5.54 -6.06
N GLU A 45 -9.60 -5.54 -7.39
CA GLU A 45 -8.59 -5.02 -8.32
C GLU A 45 -8.41 -3.49 -8.26
N GLU A 46 -9.38 -2.74 -7.73
CA GLU A 46 -9.24 -1.29 -7.57
C GLU A 46 -8.02 -0.94 -6.72
N ALA A 47 -7.70 -1.75 -5.71
CA ALA A 47 -6.56 -1.49 -4.83
C ALA A 47 -5.23 -1.54 -5.60
N VAL A 48 -5.04 -2.54 -6.47
CA VAL A 48 -3.80 -2.67 -7.25
C VAL A 48 -3.74 -1.61 -8.35
N HIS A 49 -4.85 -1.31 -9.03
CA HIS A 49 -4.92 -0.23 -10.01
C HIS A 49 -4.59 1.12 -9.38
N GLY A 50 -5.17 1.43 -8.22
CA GLY A 50 -4.88 2.65 -7.47
C GLY A 50 -3.40 2.76 -7.09
N ALA A 51 -2.79 1.66 -6.63
CA ALA A 51 -1.36 1.65 -6.32
C ALA A 51 -0.50 1.93 -7.57
N MET A 52 -0.81 1.30 -8.71
CA MET A 52 -0.09 1.51 -9.97
C MET A 52 -0.24 2.94 -10.50
N ASN A 53 -1.46 3.48 -10.48
CA ASN A 53 -1.75 4.83 -10.95
C ASN A 53 -1.06 5.90 -10.09
N ARG A 54 -1.03 5.70 -8.78
CA ARG A 54 -0.26 6.55 -7.86
C ARG A 54 1.25 6.51 -8.16
N ALA A 55 1.80 5.33 -8.44
CA ALA A 55 3.23 5.18 -8.75
C ALA A 55 3.60 5.92 -10.04
N ASN A 56 2.83 5.68 -11.11
CA ASN A 56 3.01 6.32 -12.42
C ASN A 56 2.84 7.84 -12.34
N SER A 57 1.85 8.33 -11.60
CA SER A 57 1.60 9.77 -11.45
C SER A 57 2.68 10.46 -10.60
N ALA A 58 3.39 9.72 -9.75
CA ALA A 58 4.38 10.28 -8.84
C ALA A 58 5.79 10.38 -9.44
N ILE A 59 6.15 9.49 -10.38
CA ILE A 59 7.57 9.31 -10.79
C ILE A 59 8.25 10.59 -11.30
N GLY A 60 7.55 11.44 -12.05
CA GLY A 60 8.10 12.69 -12.58
C GLY A 60 9.52 12.53 -13.14
N GLU A 61 10.45 13.38 -12.71
CA GLU A 61 11.89 13.29 -13.04
C GLU A 61 12.70 12.41 -12.07
N GLY A 62 12.05 11.71 -11.14
CA GLY A 62 12.68 10.85 -10.15
C GLY A 62 13.21 9.54 -10.72
N ASP A 63 14.01 8.82 -9.93
CA ASP A 63 14.51 7.49 -10.28
C ASP A 63 13.40 6.43 -10.12
N PHE A 64 12.54 6.61 -9.12
CA PHE A 64 11.40 5.73 -8.85
C PHE A 64 10.14 6.51 -8.48
N GLY A 65 9.00 6.04 -8.97
CA GLY A 65 7.67 6.38 -8.48
C GLY A 65 7.13 5.25 -7.60
N VAL A 66 6.56 5.59 -6.45
CA VAL A 66 5.97 4.61 -5.51
C VAL A 66 4.51 4.96 -5.26
N GLY A 67 3.64 3.97 -5.40
CA GLY A 67 2.22 4.08 -5.08
C GLY A 67 1.83 2.98 -4.12
N ILE A 68 1.11 3.34 -3.06
CA ILE A 68 0.64 2.40 -2.04
C ILE A 68 -0.85 2.64 -1.84
N GLU A 69 -1.67 1.60 -1.98
CA GLU A 69 -3.11 1.67 -1.78
C GLU A 69 -3.60 0.49 -0.95
N ALA A 70 -4.49 0.78 0.00
CA ALA A 70 -5.16 -0.24 0.80
C ALA A 70 -6.50 -0.56 0.14
N GLY A 71 -6.94 -1.80 0.23
CA GLY A 71 -8.27 -2.20 -0.21
C GLY A 71 -8.70 -3.53 0.37
N LEU A 72 -9.98 -3.85 0.16
CA LEU A 72 -10.59 -5.09 0.63
C LEU A 72 -10.61 -6.12 -0.49
N VAL A 73 -9.95 -7.25 -0.30
CA VAL A 73 -9.91 -8.37 -1.25
C VAL A 73 -10.77 -9.51 -0.72
N TRP A 74 -11.67 -10.02 -1.56
CA TRP A 74 -12.57 -11.12 -1.22
C TRP A 74 -11.87 -12.48 -1.36
N SER A 75 -11.98 -13.33 -0.33
CA SER A 75 -11.64 -14.75 -0.40
C SER A 75 -12.91 -15.58 -0.51
N SER A 76 -13.12 -16.23 -1.66
CA SER A 76 -14.26 -17.14 -1.85
C SER A 76 -14.20 -18.39 -0.97
N VAL A 77 -12.99 -18.86 -0.66
CA VAL A 77 -12.77 -20.05 0.19
C VAL A 77 -13.15 -19.78 1.64
N LEU A 78 -12.82 -18.58 2.14
CA LEU A 78 -13.08 -18.20 3.54
C LEU A 78 -14.38 -17.42 3.70
N SER A 79 -15.02 -17.01 2.60
CA SER A 79 -16.18 -16.12 2.60
C SER A 79 -15.94 -14.83 3.41
N GLU A 80 -14.75 -14.24 3.27
CA GLU A 80 -14.25 -13.13 4.09
C GLU A 80 -13.54 -12.07 3.23
N HIS A 81 -13.63 -10.80 3.64
CA HIS A 81 -12.78 -9.73 3.07
C HIS A 81 -11.52 -9.53 3.91
N PHE A 82 -10.38 -9.45 3.22
CA PHE A 82 -9.09 -9.10 3.81
C PHE A 82 -8.69 -7.68 3.44
N ASP A 83 -8.30 -6.86 4.42
CA ASP A 83 -7.57 -5.63 4.17
C ASP A 83 -6.15 -5.99 3.75
N VAL A 84 -5.74 -5.53 2.58
CA VAL A 84 -4.38 -5.66 2.07
C VAL A 84 -3.88 -4.30 1.60
N GLN A 85 -2.56 -4.10 1.68
CA GLN A 85 -1.89 -2.94 1.08
C GLN A 85 -1.10 -3.38 -0.13
N TYR A 86 -1.49 -2.94 -1.31
CA TYR A 86 -0.69 -3.05 -2.52
C TYR A 86 0.35 -1.93 -2.55
N CYS A 87 1.54 -2.26 -3.01
CA CYS A 87 2.59 -1.30 -3.36
C CYS A 87 3.02 -1.56 -4.81
N ALA A 88 3.12 -0.49 -5.59
CA ALA A 88 3.68 -0.49 -6.93
C ALA A 88 4.92 0.42 -6.96
N VAL A 89 5.97 -0.06 -7.63
CA VAL A 89 7.21 0.69 -7.86
C VAL A 89 7.48 0.76 -9.36
N VAL A 90 7.43 1.95 -9.92
CA VAL A 90 7.79 2.24 -11.31
C VAL A 90 9.20 2.84 -11.38
N ASP A 91 9.99 2.50 -12.40
CA ASP A 91 11.29 3.12 -12.68
C ASP A 91 11.26 3.92 -14.00
N ARG A 92 12.38 4.60 -14.31
CA ARG A 92 12.49 5.47 -15.50
C ARG A 92 12.31 4.74 -16.84
N SER A 93 12.45 3.42 -16.87
CA SER A 93 12.17 2.61 -18.07
C SER A 93 10.68 2.27 -18.23
N GLY A 94 9.84 2.68 -17.29
CA GLY A 94 8.42 2.33 -17.23
C GLY A 94 8.17 0.92 -16.69
N ARG A 95 9.20 0.21 -16.20
CA ARG A 95 8.99 -1.10 -15.58
C ARG A 95 8.30 -0.92 -14.24
N ILE A 96 7.16 -1.59 -14.06
CA ILE A 96 6.40 -1.63 -12.81
C ILE A 96 6.62 -2.97 -12.14
N THR A 97 6.91 -2.94 -10.83
CA THR A 97 6.85 -4.13 -9.97
C THR A 97 5.82 -3.90 -8.89
N VAL A 98 5.05 -4.94 -8.58
CA VAL A 98 3.94 -4.87 -7.63
C VAL A 98 4.13 -5.96 -6.59
N GLY A 99 3.80 -5.65 -5.35
CA GLY A 99 3.64 -6.61 -4.27
C GLY A 99 2.54 -6.14 -3.32
N HIS A 100 2.06 -7.02 -2.47
CA HIS A 100 1.13 -6.64 -1.40
C HIS A 100 1.66 -7.11 -0.05
N GLY A 101 1.32 -6.37 1.01
CA GLY A 101 1.64 -6.76 2.37
C GLY A 101 0.77 -7.92 2.87
N PRO A 102 1.00 -8.38 4.12
CA PRO A 102 0.10 -9.26 4.83
C PRO A 102 -1.34 -8.71 4.82
N GLY A 103 -2.32 -9.61 4.77
CA GLY A 103 -3.73 -9.27 4.87
C GLY A 103 -4.34 -9.68 6.20
N PHE A 104 -5.42 -9.01 6.61
CA PHE A 104 -6.18 -9.39 7.81
C PHE A 104 -7.67 -9.10 7.66
N ALA A 105 -8.50 -9.88 8.37
CA ALA A 105 -9.94 -9.69 8.40
C ALA A 105 -10.33 -8.58 9.40
N TYR A 106 -11.40 -7.86 9.09
CA TYR A 106 -12.00 -6.88 10.00
C TYR A 106 -13.08 -7.51 10.87
N PRO A 107 -13.36 -6.93 12.06
CA PRO A 107 -14.55 -7.30 12.81
C PRO A 107 -15.82 -7.16 11.95
N PRO A 108 -16.81 -8.07 12.03
CA PRO A 108 -17.99 -8.05 11.15
C PRO A 108 -18.72 -6.70 11.06
N ARG A 109 -18.88 -6.02 12.20
CA ARG A 109 -19.47 -4.67 12.30
C ARG A 109 -18.76 -3.58 11.47
N ILE A 110 -17.48 -3.75 11.17
CA ILE A 110 -16.73 -2.83 10.31
C ILE A 110 -17.09 -3.10 8.86
N LEU A 111 -17.12 -4.38 8.45
CA LEU A 111 -17.50 -4.76 7.10
C LEU A 111 -18.95 -4.41 6.78
N GLU A 112 -19.88 -4.54 7.73
CA GLU A 112 -21.28 -4.11 7.57
C GLU A 112 -21.37 -2.62 7.23
N LYS A 113 -20.65 -1.76 7.97
CA LYS A 113 -20.60 -0.32 7.71
C LYS A 113 -19.99 0.00 6.36
N VAL A 114 -18.96 -0.74 5.97
CA VAL A 114 -18.28 -0.56 4.69
C VAL A 114 -19.20 -0.95 3.53
N LYS A 115 -19.92 -2.08 3.65
CA LYS A 115 -20.97 -2.48 2.69
C LYS A 115 -22.12 -1.48 2.61
N ALA A 116 -22.39 -0.75 3.69
CA ALA A 116 -23.34 0.36 3.72
C ALA A 116 -22.78 1.70 3.20
N GLY A 117 -21.58 1.71 2.59
CA GLY A 117 -20.99 2.88 1.93
C GLY A 117 -20.02 3.69 2.77
N SER A 118 -19.63 3.24 3.97
CA SER A 118 -18.57 3.89 4.76
C SER A 118 -17.18 3.46 4.29
N THR A 119 -16.16 4.28 4.52
CA THR A 119 -14.78 3.80 4.44
C THR A 119 -14.42 2.99 5.69
N VAL A 120 -13.42 2.10 5.59
CA VAL A 120 -12.83 1.42 6.74
C VAL A 120 -12.30 2.43 7.76
N GLY A 121 -11.69 3.53 7.28
CA GLY A 121 -11.19 4.60 8.13
C GLY A 121 -12.27 5.24 8.99
N ASP A 122 -13.43 5.52 8.40
CA ASP A 122 -14.58 6.10 9.11
C ASP A 122 -15.20 5.09 10.08
N ALA A 123 -15.39 3.85 9.63
CA ALA A 123 -15.92 2.77 10.45
C ALA A 123 -15.06 2.53 11.69
N MET A 124 -13.73 2.49 11.52
CA MET A 124 -12.76 2.35 12.61
C MET A 124 -12.70 3.60 13.50
N THR A 125 -12.79 4.80 12.92
CA THR A 125 -12.83 6.05 13.72
C THR A 125 -14.06 6.07 14.62
N ARG A 126 -15.24 5.69 14.10
CA ARG A 126 -16.48 5.58 14.89
C ARG A 126 -16.38 4.51 15.97
N LEU A 127 -15.70 3.41 15.70
CA LEU A 127 -15.54 2.32 16.66
C LEU A 127 -14.58 2.67 17.81
N THR A 128 -13.45 3.29 17.47
CA THR A 128 -12.32 3.47 18.39
C THR A 128 -12.28 4.85 19.03
N GLY A 129 -12.99 5.84 18.48
CA GLY A 129 -12.87 7.25 18.84
C GLY A 129 -11.58 7.92 18.33
N ILE A 130 -10.68 7.18 17.67
CA ILE A 130 -9.38 7.69 17.22
C ILE A 130 -9.54 8.39 15.87
N ARG A 131 -9.61 9.72 15.89
CA ARG A 131 -9.63 10.52 14.65
C ARG A 131 -8.34 10.33 13.85
N GLY A 132 -8.50 10.08 12.56
CA GLY A 132 -7.37 9.90 11.65
C GLY A 132 -6.51 8.69 12.01
N ILE A 133 -7.12 7.61 12.50
CA ILE A 133 -6.44 6.36 12.87
C ILE A 133 -5.50 5.86 11.75
N GLY A 134 -5.89 6.08 10.49
CA GLY A 134 -5.05 5.78 9.33
C GLY A 134 -3.73 6.55 9.27
N SER A 135 -3.64 7.78 9.75
CA SER A 135 -2.37 8.54 9.74
C SER A 135 -1.51 8.30 10.99
N ARG A 136 -1.93 7.36 11.86
CA ARG A 136 -1.26 6.97 13.10
C ARG A 136 -0.94 5.47 13.07
N GLN A 137 -1.34 4.73 14.11
CA GLN A 137 -1.12 3.28 14.23
C GLN A 137 -1.89 2.43 13.20
N GLY A 138 -2.89 3.00 12.51
CA GLY A 138 -3.77 2.26 11.60
C GLY A 138 -4.77 1.36 12.34
N ALA A 139 -5.70 0.79 11.57
CA ALA A 139 -6.64 -0.19 12.12
C ALA A 139 -5.89 -1.42 12.67
N ILE A 140 -4.84 -1.86 11.98
CA ILE A 140 -3.98 -2.97 12.40
C ILE A 140 -3.34 -2.73 13.78
N GLY A 141 -2.85 -1.51 14.06
CA GLY A 141 -2.27 -1.18 15.36
C GLY A 141 -3.28 -1.24 16.49
N TYR A 142 -4.53 -0.88 16.22
CA TYR A 142 -5.60 -1.05 17.21
C TYR A 142 -5.96 -2.54 17.40
N LEU A 143 -6.16 -3.27 16.31
CA LEU A 143 -6.65 -4.66 16.34
C LEU A 143 -5.61 -5.66 16.85
N THR A 144 -4.32 -5.34 16.76
CA THR A 144 -3.22 -6.17 17.28
C THR A 144 -2.73 -5.73 18.66
N GLU A 145 -3.39 -4.75 19.27
CA GLU A 145 -2.97 -4.11 20.53
C GLU A 145 -1.51 -3.61 20.47
N GLY A 146 -1.14 -2.98 19.35
CA GLY A 146 0.18 -2.38 19.15
C GLY A 146 1.29 -3.34 18.75
N ARG A 147 1.02 -4.64 18.57
CA ARG A 147 2.04 -5.63 18.15
C ARG A 147 2.49 -5.44 16.70
N LEU A 148 1.64 -4.86 15.85
CA LEU A 148 1.97 -4.43 14.50
C LEU A 148 1.28 -3.11 14.17
N ASP A 149 2.04 -2.09 13.75
CA ASP A 149 1.49 -0.81 13.36
C ASP A 149 1.36 -0.66 11.83
N ARG A 150 0.75 0.45 11.40
CA ARG A 150 0.60 0.76 9.98
C ARG A 150 1.94 0.88 9.26
N LYS A 151 2.99 1.38 9.91
CA LYS A 151 4.30 1.56 9.28
C LYS A 151 4.88 0.20 8.91
N GLY A 152 4.93 -0.73 9.85
CA GLY A 152 5.41 -2.09 9.64
C GLY A 152 4.62 -2.81 8.55
N LEU A 153 3.28 -2.70 8.57
CA LEU A 153 2.45 -3.28 7.51
C LEU A 153 2.77 -2.70 6.12
N THR A 154 2.98 -1.38 6.03
CA THR A 154 3.36 -0.72 4.78
C THR A 154 4.78 -1.08 4.34
N GLU A 155 5.73 -1.23 5.26
CA GLU A 155 7.10 -1.67 4.96
C GLU A 155 7.10 -3.06 4.31
N CYS A 156 6.28 -3.99 4.81
CA CYS A 156 6.11 -5.29 4.17
C CYS A 156 5.65 -5.16 2.72
N ALA A 157 4.61 -4.36 2.45
CA ALA A 157 4.10 -4.17 1.09
C ALA A 157 5.16 -3.58 0.15
N VAL A 158 5.91 -2.57 0.60
CA VAL A 158 7.01 -1.95 -0.17
C VAL A 158 8.09 -2.99 -0.45
N LEU A 159 8.49 -3.77 0.55
CA LEU A 159 9.50 -4.82 0.38
C LEU A 159 9.05 -5.87 -0.63
N MET A 160 7.78 -6.30 -0.59
CA MET A 160 7.23 -7.25 -1.57
C MET A 160 7.30 -6.69 -3.00
N ALA A 161 7.00 -5.41 -3.19
CA ALA A 161 7.13 -4.76 -4.50
C ALA A 161 8.58 -4.63 -4.98
N MET A 162 9.56 -4.68 -4.06
CA MET A 162 10.98 -4.65 -4.37
C MET A 162 11.57 -6.03 -4.67
N VAL A 163 10.87 -7.15 -4.38
CA VAL A 163 11.39 -8.52 -4.60
C VAL A 163 11.93 -8.72 -6.04
N PRO A 164 11.20 -8.37 -7.11
CA PRO A 164 11.71 -8.52 -8.48
C PRO A 164 12.85 -7.54 -8.86
N ARG A 165 13.13 -6.56 -7.99
CA ARG A 165 14.20 -5.57 -8.15
C ARG A 165 15.45 -5.96 -7.37
N ILE A 166 15.30 -6.65 -6.23
CA ILE A 166 16.40 -7.18 -5.41
C ILE A 166 17.12 -8.29 -6.15
N ARG A 167 16.38 -9.27 -6.67
CA ARG A 167 16.93 -10.40 -7.43
C ARG A 167 16.75 -10.22 -8.94
N ARG A 168 17.16 -9.07 -9.47
CA ARG A 168 16.98 -8.72 -10.89
C ARG A 168 17.46 -9.84 -11.83
N ASP A 169 18.53 -10.54 -11.46
CA ASP A 169 19.08 -11.71 -12.16
C ASP A 169 18.02 -12.81 -12.43
N LEU A 170 17.12 -13.06 -11.49
CA LEU A 170 16.09 -14.10 -11.59
C LEU A 170 14.82 -13.62 -12.30
N TYR A 171 14.58 -12.31 -12.38
CA TYR A 171 13.36 -11.73 -12.97
C TYR A 171 13.61 -11.03 -14.32
N ALA A 172 14.85 -10.98 -14.79
CA ALA A 172 15.21 -10.39 -16.09
C ALA A 172 14.86 -11.29 -17.29
N ARG A 173 14.57 -12.58 -17.06
CA ARG A 173 14.07 -13.52 -18.07
C ARG A 173 12.78 -14.16 -17.57
N GLY A 174 11.66 -13.86 -18.22
CA GLY A 174 10.39 -14.55 -18.00
C GLY A 174 9.41 -13.80 -17.10
N ALA A 175 8.62 -12.92 -17.72
CA ALA A 175 7.19 -13.04 -17.47
C ALA A 175 6.71 -14.21 -18.35
N PRO A 176 5.88 -15.14 -17.87
CA PRO A 176 5.15 -16.00 -18.79
C PRO A 176 4.38 -15.09 -19.76
N PRO A 177 4.27 -15.45 -21.05
CA PRO A 177 3.36 -14.76 -21.95
C PRO A 177 1.95 -14.79 -21.32
N ARG A 178 1.28 -13.63 -21.34
CA ARG A 178 -0.13 -13.50 -20.94
C ARG A 178 -1.01 -14.37 -21.81
#